data_AF-A0A7S3X052-F1
#
_entry.id   AF-A0A7S3X052-F1
#
_cell.length_a   1.000
_cell.length_b   1.000
_cell.length_c   1.000
_cell.angle_alpha   90.00
_cell.angle_beta   90.00
_cell.angle_gamma   90.00
#
_symmetry.space_group_name_H-M   'P 1'
#
loop_
_entity.id
_entity.type
_entity.pdbx_description
1 polymer ?
#
loop_
_entity_poly.entity_id
_entity_poly.type
_entity_poly.pdbx_seq_one_letter_code
_entity_poly.pdbx_strand_id
1 'polypeptide(L)'
;DQLDLGAASHARHPNIRRAVAMAVEDGQPHADGRETYYSVLGLSEQATPEDIRQAYRTRVLVEHPDKGGDDARFAELNRIYRTLEDPRTREEYDGGLERARERRRLVEGAPDHDDEYAGALSRPAVQPDGPMQSRRPPPDRKPQACSHEWKGRGSATVVLKAIADDATPEQRTERLFNVFATLPRGKEKKREWLKGVRGEERSDLKLCAKKHEVEQMAKAQKWLAGPQPKPERKYASASVGAKK
;
A
#
# COMPACT_ATOMS: atom_id res chain seq x y z
N ASP A 1 -41.03 -10.93 59.42
CA ASP A 1 -40.72 -10.98 57.98
C ASP A 1 -39.84 -9.80 57.62
N GLN A 2 -38.53 -9.98 57.75
CA GLN A 2 -37.54 -8.93 57.55
C GLN A 2 -36.42 -9.58 56.73
N LEU A 3 -36.37 -9.25 55.44
CA LEU A 3 -35.44 -9.86 54.50
C LEU A 3 -34.03 -9.32 54.77
N ASP A 4 -33.17 -10.23 55.20
CA ASP A 4 -31.73 -10.08 55.41
C ASP A 4 -31.02 -9.90 54.06
N LEU A 5 -30.47 -8.70 53.83
CA LEU A 5 -29.60 -8.40 52.69
C LEU A 5 -28.19 -8.91 52.99
N GLY A 6 -27.94 -10.15 52.58
CA GLY A 6 -26.63 -10.79 52.67
C GLY A 6 -25.53 -9.99 51.96
N ALA A 7 -24.55 -9.57 52.75
CA ALA A 7 -23.31 -8.95 52.30
C ALA A 7 -22.54 -9.89 51.35
N ALA A 8 -22.57 -9.60 50.05
CA ALA A 8 -21.68 -10.22 49.08
C ALA A 8 -20.25 -9.69 49.29
N SER A 9 -19.45 -10.55 49.91
CA SER A 9 -17.99 -10.46 50.04
C SER A 9 -17.34 -10.01 48.73
N HIS A 10 -16.79 -8.80 48.73
CA HIS A 10 -15.91 -8.32 47.66
C HIS A 10 -14.63 -9.14 47.71
N ALA A 11 -14.54 -10.17 46.87
CA ALA A 11 -13.31 -10.89 46.63
C ALA A 11 -12.23 -9.89 46.24
N ARG A 12 -11.26 -9.68 47.14
CA ARG A 12 -10.11 -8.82 46.88
C ARG A 12 -9.34 -9.43 45.72
N HIS A 13 -9.44 -8.82 44.55
CA HIS A 13 -8.60 -9.15 43.40
C HIS A 13 -7.14 -9.22 43.86
N PRO A 14 -6.39 -10.28 43.49
CA PRO A 14 -4.98 -10.35 43.81
C PRO A 14 -4.27 -9.11 43.25
N ASN A 15 -3.34 -8.54 44.02
CA ASN A 15 -2.55 -7.36 43.68
C ASN A 15 -2.21 -7.32 42.18
N ILE A 16 -2.80 -6.38 41.44
CA ILE A 16 -2.65 -6.25 39.98
C ILE A 16 -1.17 -6.27 39.58
N ARG A 17 -0.29 -5.73 40.44
CA ARG A 17 1.17 -5.74 40.29
C ARG A 17 1.79 -7.13 40.08
N ARG A 18 1.25 -8.19 40.68
CA ARG A 18 1.78 -9.56 40.56
C ARG A 18 1.20 -10.30 39.35
N ALA A 19 -0.01 -9.95 38.90
CA ALA A 19 -0.59 -10.48 37.66
C ALA A 19 0.10 -9.90 36.41
N VAL A 20 0.47 -8.61 36.45
CA VAL A 20 1.21 -7.93 35.38
C VAL A 20 2.59 -8.55 35.14
N ALA A 21 3.27 -9.04 36.18
CA ALA A 21 4.58 -9.67 36.07
C ALA A 21 4.57 -11.09 35.47
N MET A 22 3.41 -11.76 35.43
CA MET A 22 3.28 -13.12 34.85
C MET A 22 2.79 -13.12 33.40
N ALA A 23 2.41 -11.98 32.84
CA ALA A 23 1.87 -11.86 31.48
C ALA A 23 2.94 -11.50 30.42
N VAL A 24 4.22 -11.51 30.80
CA VAL A 24 5.36 -11.35 29.87
C VAL A 24 5.87 -12.74 29.47
N GLU A 25 4.97 -13.66 29.16
CA GLU A 25 5.35 -14.84 28.38
C GLU A 25 5.25 -14.44 26.91
N ASP A 26 6.39 -14.52 26.22
CA ASP A 26 6.58 -14.21 24.81
C ASP A 26 5.39 -14.71 23.99
N GLY A 27 4.74 -13.76 23.30
CA GLY A 27 3.51 -13.98 22.57
C GLY A 27 3.60 -15.23 21.69
N GLN A 28 2.54 -16.04 21.71
CA GLN A 28 2.48 -17.25 20.90
C GLN A 28 2.90 -16.93 19.46
N PRO A 29 3.88 -17.65 18.90
CA PRO A 29 4.27 -17.45 17.52
C PRO A 29 3.05 -17.76 16.64
N HIS A 30 2.54 -16.75 15.93
CA HIS A 30 1.52 -17.02 14.93
C HIS A 30 2.14 -17.89 13.84
N ALA A 31 1.37 -18.86 13.35
CA ALA A 31 1.77 -19.81 12.31
C ALA A 31 2.33 -19.14 11.03
N ASP A 32 2.07 -17.83 10.84
CA ASP A 32 2.53 -17.07 9.69
C ASP A 32 3.91 -16.39 9.89
N GLY A 33 4.54 -16.53 11.06
CA GLY A 33 5.87 -15.95 11.35
C GLY A 33 5.92 -14.43 11.33
N ARG A 34 4.75 -13.76 11.41
CA ARG A 34 4.62 -12.30 11.47
C ARG A 34 4.05 -11.88 12.80
N GLU A 35 4.60 -10.80 13.35
CA GLU A 35 4.01 -10.10 14.48
C GLU A 35 2.68 -9.47 14.05
N THR A 36 1.57 -9.94 14.62
CA THR A 36 0.25 -9.31 14.47
C THR A 36 0.03 -8.31 15.60
N TYR A 37 -0.94 -7.40 15.44
CA TYR A 37 -1.32 -6.46 16.48
C TYR A 37 -1.82 -7.18 17.75
N TYR A 38 -2.42 -8.35 17.57
CA TYR A 38 -2.84 -9.21 18.67
C TYR A 38 -1.63 -9.84 19.39
N SER A 39 -0.59 -10.27 18.66
CA SER A 39 0.63 -10.82 19.28
C SER A 39 1.34 -9.81 20.16
N VAL A 40 1.41 -8.55 19.71
CA VAL A 40 2.05 -7.47 20.47
C VAL A 40 1.29 -7.17 21.77
N LEU A 41 -0.04 -7.32 21.76
CA LEU A 41 -0.86 -7.23 22.99
C LEU A 41 -0.86 -8.53 23.81
N GLY A 42 -0.35 -9.65 23.28
CA GLY A 42 -0.42 -10.98 23.91
C GLY A 42 -1.83 -11.58 23.90
N LEU A 43 -2.64 -11.24 22.89
CA LEU A 43 -4.01 -11.71 22.73
C LEU A 43 -4.17 -12.61 21.52
N SER A 44 -5.22 -13.42 21.53
CA SER A 44 -5.70 -14.15 20.36
C SER A 44 -6.47 -13.22 19.42
N GLU A 45 -6.51 -13.54 18.12
CA GLU A 45 -7.33 -12.84 17.12
C GLU A 45 -8.84 -12.90 17.47
N GLN A 46 -9.25 -13.91 18.24
CA GLN A 46 -10.61 -14.09 18.75
C GLN A 46 -10.91 -13.29 20.04
N ALA A 47 -10.00 -12.44 20.49
CA ALA A 47 -10.17 -11.67 21.71
C ALA A 47 -11.32 -10.65 21.62
N THR A 48 -12.03 -10.49 22.73
CA THR A 48 -13.13 -9.53 22.86
C THR A 48 -12.58 -8.09 22.99
N PRO A 49 -13.38 -7.05 22.66
CA PRO A 49 -12.96 -5.66 22.88
C PRO A 49 -12.66 -5.32 24.35
N GLU A 50 -13.20 -6.09 25.30
CA GLU A 50 -12.91 -5.94 26.73
C GLU A 50 -11.52 -6.47 27.06
N ASP A 51 -11.15 -7.63 26.51
CA ASP A 51 -9.82 -8.20 26.65
C ASP A 51 -8.75 -7.30 26.04
N ILE A 52 -9.02 -6.71 24.87
CA ILE A 52 -8.11 -5.75 24.20
C ILE A 52 -7.84 -4.53 25.10
N ARG A 53 -8.89 -3.96 25.71
CA ARG A 53 -8.74 -2.85 26.67
C ARG A 53 -7.97 -3.25 27.92
N GLN A 54 -8.17 -4.46 28.42
CA GLN A 54 -7.49 -4.94 29.61
C GLN A 54 -6.00 -5.23 29.36
N ALA A 55 -5.67 -5.87 28.23
CA ALA A 55 -4.31 -6.14 27.82
C ALA A 55 -3.54 -4.84 27.54
N TYR A 56 -4.15 -3.89 26.83
CA TYR A 56 -3.55 -2.59 26.56
C TYR A 56 -3.19 -1.83 27.85
N ARG A 57 -4.13 -1.74 28.81
CA ARG A 57 -3.87 -1.09 30.11
C ARG A 57 -2.72 -1.77 30.86
N THR A 58 -2.65 -3.09 30.80
CA THR A 58 -1.59 -3.87 31.45
C THR A 58 -0.23 -3.60 30.80
N ARG A 59 -0.14 -3.64 29.46
CA ARG A 59 1.08 -3.36 28.70
C ARG A 59 1.58 -1.93 28.88
N VAL A 60 0.68 -0.94 28.79
CA VAL A 60 1.03 0.47 29.01
C VAL A 60 1.64 0.70 30.38
N LEU A 61 1.16 0.04 31.43
CA LEU A 61 1.70 0.19 32.77
C LEU A 61 3.13 -0.34 32.93
N VAL A 62 3.54 -1.28 32.07
CA VAL A 62 4.88 -1.89 32.02
C VAL A 62 5.81 -1.06 31.15
N GLU A 63 5.35 -0.69 29.95
CA GLU A 63 6.15 0.01 28.93
C GLU A 63 6.14 1.54 29.07
N HIS A 64 5.55 2.09 30.13
CA HIS A 64 5.46 3.54 30.31
C HIS A 64 6.86 4.17 30.46
N PRO A 65 7.19 5.26 29.73
CA PRO A 65 8.53 5.87 29.78
C PRO A 65 8.90 6.40 31.16
N ASP A 66 7.93 6.85 31.96
CA ASP A 66 8.13 7.29 33.35
C ASP A 66 8.66 6.18 34.28
N LYS A 67 8.44 4.91 33.93
CA LYS A 67 8.90 3.75 34.70
C LYS A 67 10.13 3.07 34.10
N GLY A 68 10.77 3.71 33.11
CA GLY A 68 11.94 3.18 32.42
C GLY A 68 11.61 2.21 31.27
N GLY A 69 10.39 2.26 30.73
CA GLY A 69 10.01 1.54 29.50
C GLY A 69 10.50 2.24 28.23
N ASP A 70 10.33 1.57 27.08
CA ASP A 70 10.73 2.09 25.78
C ASP A 70 9.60 2.93 25.13
N ASP A 71 9.90 4.20 24.82
CA ASP A 71 8.97 5.12 24.15
C ASP A 71 8.50 4.57 22.79
N ALA A 72 9.37 3.84 22.07
CA ALA A 72 9.02 3.23 20.79
C ALA A 72 7.95 2.14 20.96
N ARG A 73 8.08 1.29 21.99
CA ARG A 73 7.10 0.26 22.32
C ARG A 73 5.79 0.86 22.81
N PHE A 74 5.85 1.93 23.60
CA PHE A 74 4.66 2.67 24.02
C PHE A 74 3.91 3.30 22.82
N ALA A 75 4.62 3.91 21.87
CA ALA A 75 4.03 4.45 20.66
C ALA A 75 3.39 3.35 19.79
N GLU A 76 4.03 2.19 19.68
CA GLU A 76 3.50 1.02 18.98
C GLU A 76 2.21 0.50 19.62
N LEU A 77 2.17 0.34 20.96
CA LEU A 77 0.97 -0.05 21.70
C LEU A 77 -0.20 0.91 21.47
N ASN A 78 0.07 2.22 21.49
CA ASN A 78 -0.95 3.24 21.20
C ASN A 78 -1.52 3.10 19.79
N ARG A 79 -0.67 2.88 18.79
CA ARG A 79 -1.09 2.70 17.39
C ARG A 79 -1.96 1.46 17.22
N ILE A 80 -1.56 0.36 17.85
CA ILE A 80 -2.29 -0.90 17.83
C ILE A 80 -3.66 -0.72 18.47
N TYR A 81 -3.70 -0.17 19.68
CA TYR A 81 -4.96 0.05 20.40
C TYR A 81 -5.95 0.89 19.59
N ARG A 82 -5.49 2.00 18.98
CA ARG A 82 -6.33 2.85 18.12
C ARG A 82 -6.93 2.11 16.92
N THR A 83 -6.25 1.08 16.40
CA THR A 83 -6.73 0.30 15.26
C THR A 83 -7.71 -0.79 15.69
N LEU A 84 -7.49 -1.38 16.87
CA LEU A 84 -8.31 -2.48 17.40
C LEU A 84 -9.53 -2.03 18.21
N GLU A 85 -9.55 -0.77 18.68
CA GLU A 85 -10.65 -0.20 19.46
C GLU A 85 -11.91 0.06 18.61
N ASP A 86 -11.77 0.61 17.41
CA ASP A 86 -12.89 0.85 16.50
C ASP A 86 -13.21 -0.42 15.69
N PRO A 87 -14.46 -0.93 15.75
CA PRO A 87 -14.85 -2.14 15.02
C PRO A 87 -14.61 -2.04 13.50
N ARG A 88 -14.75 -0.84 12.91
CA ARG A 88 -14.53 -0.66 11.47
C ARG A 88 -13.06 -0.81 11.11
N THR A 89 -12.17 -0.18 11.87
CA THR A 89 -10.72 -0.28 11.61
C THR A 89 -10.18 -1.66 11.95
N ARG A 90 -10.78 -2.35 12.92
CA ARG A 90 -10.49 -3.76 13.22
C ARG A 90 -10.84 -4.66 12.04
N GLU A 91 -12.04 -4.52 11.47
CA GLU A 91 -12.45 -5.30 10.30
C GLU A 91 -11.55 -5.06 9.08
N GLU A 92 -11.16 -3.80 8.83
CA GLU A 92 -10.20 -3.47 7.77
C GLU A 92 -8.83 -4.11 7.99
N TYR A 93 -8.35 -4.15 9.23
CA TYR A 93 -7.11 -4.81 9.62
C TYR A 93 -7.20 -6.32 9.42
N ASP A 94 -8.24 -6.96 9.94
CA ASP A 94 -8.48 -8.40 9.85
C ASP A 94 -8.62 -8.84 8.39
N GLY A 95 -9.35 -8.08 7.57
CA GLY A 95 -9.44 -8.31 6.12
C GLY A 95 -8.13 -8.06 5.37
N GLY A 96 -7.26 -7.19 5.88
CA GLY A 96 -5.89 -7.02 5.39
C GLY A 96 -5.00 -8.23 5.71
N LEU A 97 -5.15 -8.77 6.93
CA LEU A 97 -4.42 -9.93 7.41
C LEU A 97 -4.81 -11.18 6.61
N GLU A 98 -6.11 -11.40 6.37
CA GLU A 98 -6.58 -12.54 5.58
C GLU A 98 -6.10 -12.47 4.13
N ARG A 99 -6.18 -11.30 3.48
CA ARG A 99 -5.62 -11.12 2.13
C ARG A 99 -4.11 -11.35 2.09
N ALA A 100 -3.39 -11.00 3.15
CA ALA A 100 -1.95 -11.26 3.24
C ALA A 100 -1.66 -12.76 3.37
N ARG A 101 -2.48 -13.50 4.13
CA ARG A 101 -2.43 -14.96 4.28
C ARG A 101 -2.78 -15.66 2.97
N GLU A 102 -3.89 -15.28 2.34
CA GLU A 102 -4.32 -15.80 1.04
C GLU A 102 -3.24 -15.60 -0.03
N ARG A 103 -2.68 -14.38 -0.12
CA ARG A 103 -1.55 -14.11 -1.02
C ARG A 103 -0.36 -15.01 -0.78
N ARG A 104 -0.07 -15.36 0.48
CA ARG A 104 1.05 -16.26 0.81
C ARG A 104 0.73 -17.70 0.39
N ARG A 105 -0.50 -18.17 0.62
CA ARG A 105 -0.98 -19.49 0.18
C ARG A 105 -0.93 -19.66 -1.35
N LEU A 106 -1.25 -18.62 -2.10
CA LEU A 106 -1.26 -18.66 -3.57
C LEU A 106 0.15 -18.58 -4.21
N VAL A 107 1.20 -18.28 -3.45
CA VAL A 107 2.58 -18.35 -3.94
C VAL A 107 3.04 -19.80 -3.89
N GLU A 108 3.17 -20.42 -5.08
CA GLU A 108 3.62 -21.80 -5.28
C GLU A 108 4.96 -22.06 -4.56
N GLY A 109 4.95 -22.95 -3.56
CA GLY A 109 6.12 -23.32 -2.75
C GLY A 109 6.19 -22.72 -1.33
N ALA A 110 5.17 -21.98 -0.87
CA ALA A 110 5.07 -21.62 0.55
C ALA A 110 4.79 -22.89 1.40
N PRO A 111 5.48 -23.09 2.54
CA PRO A 111 5.16 -24.20 3.43
C PRO A 111 3.74 -24.03 3.96
N ASP A 112 2.87 -25.00 3.65
CA ASP A 112 1.54 -25.14 4.25
C ASP A 112 1.74 -25.25 5.76
N HIS A 113 1.41 -24.18 6.49
CA HIS A 113 1.72 -24.08 7.91
C HIS A 113 0.52 -24.43 8.77
N ASP A 114 0.12 -25.69 8.68
CA ASP A 114 -0.70 -26.38 9.67
C ASP A 114 -0.44 -27.88 9.57
N ASP A 115 0.73 -28.34 10.04
CA ASP A 115 0.91 -29.63 10.73
C ASP A 115 2.33 -29.74 11.34
N GLU A 116 2.39 -29.62 12.67
CA GLU A 116 3.17 -30.49 13.54
C GLU A 116 4.71 -30.59 13.36
N TYR A 117 5.45 -29.74 14.09
CA TYR A 117 6.86 -29.96 14.41
C TYR A 117 7.00 -31.19 15.33
N ALA A 118 7.33 -32.38 14.82
CA ALA A 118 8.03 -33.43 15.61
C ALA A 118 8.50 -34.73 14.89
N GLY A 119 8.11 -35.10 13.67
CA GLY A 119 8.42 -36.48 13.22
C GLY A 119 8.50 -36.73 11.73
N ALA A 120 9.67 -36.54 11.12
CA ALA A 120 10.19 -37.42 10.05
C ALA A 120 11.49 -36.86 9.44
N LEU A 121 12.63 -37.27 10.01
CA LEU A 121 13.85 -37.55 9.23
C LEU A 121 13.66 -38.79 8.32
N SER A 122 12.50 -38.94 7.68
CA SER A 122 12.15 -40.08 6.83
C SER A 122 11.18 -39.63 5.76
N ARG A 123 11.68 -38.94 4.75
CA ARG A 123 10.98 -38.80 3.46
C ARG A 123 11.38 -40.01 2.62
N PRO A 124 10.50 -41.00 2.35
CA PRO A 124 10.83 -42.03 1.39
C PRO A 124 10.98 -41.37 0.01
N ALA A 125 12.03 -41.78 -0.71
CA ALA A 125 12.32 -41.30 -2.04
C ALA A 125 11.11 -41.51 -2.96
N VAL A 126 10.53 -40.41 -3.45
CA VAL A 126 9.53 -40.45 -4.52
C VAL A 126 10.25 -40.89 -5.79
N GLN A 127 9.93 -42.08 -6.28
CA GLN A 127 10.36 -42.52 -7.61
C GLN A 127 9.58 -41.74 -8.68
N PRO A 128 10.23 -41.21 -9.73
CA PRO A 128 9.54 -40.48 -10.78
C PRO A 128 9.09 -41.47 -11.88
N ASP A 129 7.96 -42.14 -11.68
CA ASP A 129 7.35 -42.95 -12.75
C ASP A 129 5.99 -42.37 -13.16
N GLY A 130 6.04 -41.53 -14.19
CA GLY A 130 4.88 -41.09 -14.94
C GLY A 130 5.26 -40.03 -15.98
N PRO A 131 4.87 -40.17 -17.27
CA PRO A 131 5.21 -39.16 -18.26
C PRO A 131 4.53 -37.85 -17.87
N MET A 132 5.32 -36.77 -17.90
CA MET A 132 4.92 -35.40 -17.65
C MET A 132 3.78 -35.02 -18.61
N GLN A 133 2.53 -35.27 -18.21
CA GLN A 133 1.39 -34.76 -18.95
C GLN A 133 1.47 -33.25 -18.86
N SER A 134 1.68 -32.61 -20.01
CA SER A 134 1.66 -31.15 -20.12
C SER A 134 0.34 -30.68 -19.52
N ARG A 135 0.38 -30.10 -18.31
CA ARG A 135 -0.76 -29.35 -17.79
C ARG A 135 -0.98 -28.24 -18.80
N ARG A 136 -2.04 -28.37 -19.62
CA ARG A 136 -2.46 -27.28 -20.49
C ARG A 136 -2.63 -26.06 -19.58
N PRO A 137 -2.06 -24.90 -19.93
CA PRO A 137 -2.35 -23.69 -19.20
C PRO A 137 -3.89 -23.53 -19.14
N PRO A 138 -4.46 -23.03 -18.03
CA PRO A 138 -5.88 -22.74 -17.98
C PRO A 138 -6.24 -21.88 -19.20
N PRO A 139 -7.38 -22.14 -19.87
CA PRO A 139 -7.74 -21.37 -21.05
C PRO A 139 -7.69 -19.89 -20.68
N ASP A 140 -6.96 -19.11 -21.48
CA ASP A 140 -6.84 -17.67 -21.32
C ASP A 140 -8.19 -17.10 -20.92
N ARG A 141 -8.34 -16.64 -19.67
CA ARG A 141 -9.48 -15.80 -19.31
C ARG A 141 -9.36 -14.62 -20.26
N LYS A 142 -10.20 -14.60 -21.29
CA LYS A 142 -10.29 -13.48 -22.24
C LYS A 142 -10.26 -12.21 -21.39
N PRO A 143 -9.31 -11.27 -21.63
CA PRO A 143 -9.28 -10.04 -20.88
C PRO A 143 -10.69 -9.46 -20.94
N GLN A 144 -11.24 -9.18 -19.76
CA GLN A 144 -12.58 -8.68 -19.58
C GLN A 144 -12.82 -7.61 -20.64
N ALA A 145 -13.81 -7.86 -21.51
CA ALA A 145 -14.08 -7.08 -22.70
C ALA A 145 -13.88 -5.59 -22.41
N CYS A 146 -13.05 -4.93 -23.24
CA CYS A 146 -12.73 -3.51 -23.13
C CYS A 146 -13.90 -2.74 -22.53
N SER A 147 -13.69 -2.13 -21.36
CA SER A 147 -14.65 -1.23 -20.73
C SER A 147 -15.27 -0.35 -21.82
N HIS A 148 -16.61 -0.33 -21.88
CA HIS A 148 -17.44 0.33 -22.89
C HIS A 148 -17.08 1.81 -23.11
N GLU A 149 -16.31 2.41 -22.20
CA GLU A 149 -15.90 3.81 -22.19
C GLU A 149 -14.95 4.24 -23.33
N TRP A 150 -14.36 3.32 -24.10
CA TRP A 150 -13.33 3.67 -25.12
C TRP A 150 -13.47 2.94 -26.46
N LYS A 151 -14.58 2.22 -26.65
CA LYS A 151 -14.94 1.56 -27.92
C LYS A 151 -15.06 2.64 -29.00
N GLY A 152 -14.12 2.67 -29.96
CA GLY A 152 -14.12 3.63 -31.07
C GLY A 152 -12.90 4.56 -31.19
N ARG A 153 -11.95 4.57 -30.23
CA ARG A 153 -10.73 5.42 -30.35
C ARG A 153 -9.63 4.88 -31.27
N GLY A 154 -9.82 3.68 -31.84
CA GLY A 154 -8.85 3.01 -32.71
C GLY A 154 -7.55 2.62 -31.99
N SER A 155 -6.70 1.82 -32.64
CA SER A 155 -5.34 1.56 -32.16
C SER A 155 -4.38 2.63 -32.69
N ALA A 156 -3.19 2.75 -32.10
CA ALA A 156 -2.15 3.63 -32.62
C ALA A 156 -1.81 3.34 -34.11
N THR A 157 -1.92 2.08 -34.54
CA THR A 157 -1.75 1.68 -35.94
C THR A 157 -2.85 2.24 -36.85
N VAL A 158 -4.09 2.36 -36.38
CA VAL A 158 -5.18 2.99 -37.12
C VAL A 158 -4.93 4.49 -37.28
N VAL A 159 -4.40 5.14 -36.22
CA VAL A 159 -4.01 6.56 -36.27
C VAL A 159 -2.88 6.78 -37.27
N LEU A 160 -1.84 5.94 -37.27
CA LEU A 160 -0.74 6.01 -38.24
C LEU A 160 -1.22 5.81 -39.67
N LYS A 161 -2.13 4.85 -39.91
CA LYS A 161 -2.69 4.57 -41.24
C LYS A 161 -3.60 5.68 -41.77
N ALA A 162 -4.16 6.51 -40.89
CA ALA A 162 -4.97 7.66 -41.27
C ALA A 162 -4.13 8.89 -41.65
N ILE A 163 -2.82 8.86 -41.42
CA ILE A 163 -1.90 9.93 -41.81
C ILE A 163 -1.42 9.65 -43.24
N ALA A 164 -1.39 10.68 -44.07
CA ALA A 164 -0.92 10.55 -45.44
C ALA A 164 0.56 10.11 -45.50
N ASP A 165 0.91 9.39 -46.57
CA ASP A 165 2.23 8.77 -46.73
C ASP A 165 3.36 9.81 -46.86
N ASP A 166 3.04 11.06 -47.19
CA ASP A 166 3.95 12.21 -47.32
C ASP A 166 4.23 12.95 -46.00
N ALA A 167 3.56 12.60 -44.90
CA ALA A 167 3.78 13.25 -43.61
C ALA A 167 5.21 13.02 -43.08
N THR A 168 5.77 14.00 -42.37
CA THR A 168 7.09 13.85 -41.75
C THR A 168 7.00 12.90 -40.53
N PRO A 169 8.09 12.21 -40.15
CA PRO A 169 8.13 11.36 -38.94
C PRO A 169 7.74 12.11 -37.67
N GLU A 170 8.06 13.40 -37.60
CA GLU A 170 7.72 14.29 -36.49
C GLU A 170 6.21 14.53 -36.39
N GLN A 171 5.54 14.79 -37.53
CA GLN A 171 4.09 14.97 -37.58
C GLN A 171 3.34 13.68 -37.21
N ARG A 172 3.86 12.52 -37.62
CA ARG A 172 3.33 11.20 -37.22
C ARG A 172 3.42 11.03 -35.71
N THR A 173 4.56 11.37 -35.13
CA THR A 173 4.80 11.27 -33.69
C THR A 173 3.93 12.24 -32.88
N GLU A 174 3.77 13.48 -33.33
CA GLU A 174 2.93 14.47 -32.65
C GLU A 174 1.45 14.06 -32.66
N ARG A 175 0.94 13.57 -33.80
CA ARG A 175 -0.43 13.06 -33.90
C ARG A 175 -0.66 11.86 -32.98
N LEU A 176 0.28 10.92 -32.94
CA LEU A 176 0.24 9.80 -32.01
C LEU A 176 0.25 10.27 -30.55
N PHE A 177 1.11 11.22 -30.20
CA PHE A 177 1.23 11.75 -28.85
C PHE A 177 -0.05 12.45 -28.38
N ASN A 178 -0.68 13.25 -29.26
CA ASN A 178 -1.93 13.92 -28.95
C ASN A 178 -3.05 12.95 -28.64
N VAL A 179 -3.21 11.89 -29.43
CA VAL A 179 -4.21 10.84 -29.14
C VAL A 179 -3.84 10.11 -27.84
N PHE A 180 -2.56 9.77 -27.64
CA PHE A 180 -2.06 9.11 -26.44
C PHE A 180 -2.26 9.92 -25.15
N ALA A 181 -2.16 11.25 -25.20
CA ALA A 181 -2.36 12.14 -24.07
C ALA A 181 -3.83 12.19 -23.61
N THR A 182 -4.78 12.00 -24.54
CA THR A 182 -6.23 11.93 -24.23
C THR A 182 -6.69 10.57 -23.69
N LEU A 183 -5.82 9.57 -23.71
CA LEU A 183 -6.13 8.24 -23.19
C LEU A 183 -6.27 8.26 -21.65
N PRO A 184 -7.11 7.38 -21.09
CA PRO A 184 -7.34 7.35 -19.65
C PRO A 184 -6.07 6.94 -18.93
N ARG A 185 -5.98 7.37 -17.67
CA ARG A 185 -4.88 7.01 -16.77
C ARG A 185 -4.97 5.52 -16.44
N GLY A 186 -4.13 4.71 -17.08
CA GLY A 186 -4.01 3.26 -16.83
C GLY A 186 -2.88 2.64 -17.66
N LYS A 187 -2.00 1.86 -17.02
CA LYS A 187 -0.80 1.27 -17.66
C LYS A 187 -1.15 0.21 -18.71
N GLU A 188 -2.15 -0.61 -18.44
CA GLU A 188 -2.59 -1.70 -19.32
C GLU A 188 -3.20 -1.18 -20.63
N LYS A 189 -4.04 -0.15 -20.54
CA LYS A 189 -4.72 0.49 -21.68
C LYS A 189 -3.73 1.18 -22.62
N LYS A 190 -2.75 1.89 -22.08
CA LYS A 190 -1.67 2.51 -22.87
C LYS A 190 -0.80 1.45 -23.57
N ARG A 191 -0.56 0.31 -22.92
CA ARG A 191 0.17 -0.82 -23.51
C ARG A 191 -0.62 -1.49 -24.63
N GLU A 192 -1.93 -1.64 -24.46
CA GLU A 192 -2.82 -2.21 -25.47
C GLU A 192 -2.99 -1.29 -26.68
N TRP A 193 -3.14 0.02 -26.49
CA TRP A 193 -3.26 0.98 -27.59
C TRP A 193 -1.99 1.07 -28.44
N LEU A 194 -0.82 0.91 -27.81
CA LEU A 194 0.49 0.84 -28.47
C LEU A 194 0.82 -0.57 -29.03
N LYS A 195 -0.09 -1.54 -28.92
CA LYS A 195 0.13 -2.90 -29.43
C LYS A 195 0.20 -2.84 -30.96
N GLY A 196 1.38 -3.15 -31.52
CA GLY A 196 1.65 -3.14 -32.95
C GLY A 196 2.52 -1.98 -33.44
N VAL A 197 2.70 -0.92 -32.64
CA VAL A 197 3.65 0.17 -32.91
C VAL A 197 5.07 -0.33 -32.62
N ARG A 198 5.99 -0.25 -33.58
CA ARG A 198 7.31 -0.88 -33.48
C ARG A 198 8.43 0.14 -33.28
N GLY A 199 9.54 -0.35 -32.69
CA GLY A 199 10.89 0.22 -32.69
C GLY A 199 11.02 1.74 -32.60
N GLU A 200 11.14 2.37 -33.76
CA GLU A 200 11.40 3.79 -33.96
C GLU A 200 10.23 4.67 -33.49
N GLU A 201 9.01 4.40 -33.97
CA GLU A 201 7.79 5.14 -33.63
C GLU A 201 7.51 5.13 -32.12
N ARG A 202 7.82 4.00 -31.46
CA ARG A 202 7.65 3.87 -30.01
C ARG A 202 8.73 4.61 -29.23
N SER A 203 9.92 4.74 -29.80
CA SER A 203 11.04 5.49 -29.21
C SER A 203 10.81 6.99 -29.36
N ASP A 204 10.35 7.44 -30.51
CA ASP A 204 9.98 8.83 -30.79
C ASP A 204 8.81 9.29 -29.92
N LEU A 205 7.81 8.43 -29.72
CA LEU A 205 6.71 8.73 -28.79
C LEU A 205 7.19 8.93 -27.35
N LYS A 206 8.20 8.16 -26.90
CA LYS A 206 8.82 8.35 -25.58
C LYS A 206 9.64 9.65 -25.52
N LEU A 207 10.36 9.98 -26.59
CA LEU A 207 11.12 11.22 -26.68
C LEU A 207 10.17 12.44 -26.63
N CYS A 208 9.09 12.40 -27.41
CA CYS A 208 8.04 13.41 -27.43
C CYS A 208 7.37 13.56 -26.05
N ALA A 209 7.06 12.43 -25.38
CA ALA A 209 6.52 12.45 -24.02
C ALA A 209 7.48 13.09 -23.02
N LYS A 210 8.78 12.76 -23.07
CA LYS A 210 9.80 13.33 -22.20
C LYS A 210 9.99 14.83 -22.44
N LYS A 211 9.96 15.27 -23.71
CA LYS A 211 10.00 16.69 -24.07
C LYS A 211 8.81 17.44 -23.49
N HIS A 212 7.61 16.87 -23.61
CA HIS A 212 6.41 17.45 -23.03
C HIS A 212 6.47 17.52 -21.49
N GLU A 213 7.00 16.49 -20.82
CA GLU A 213 7.22 16.52 -19.37
C GLU A 213 8.17 17.65 -18.96
N VAL A 214 9.28 17.85 -19.69
CA VAL A 214 10.22 18.96 -19.45
C VAL A 214 9.52 20.31 -19.65
N GLU A 215 8.69 20.47 -20.67
CA GLU A 215 7.91 21.69 -20.90
C GLU A 215 6.89 21.94 -19.78
N GLN A 216 6.22 20.90 -19.30
CA GLN A 216 5.30 21.01 -18.15
C GLN A 216 6.05 21.36 -16.87
N MET A 217 7.23 20.77 -16.65
CA MET A 217 8.09 21.12 -15.52
C MET A 217 8.62 22.55 -15.63
N ALA A 218 9.01 23.02 -16.81
CA ALA A 218 9.43 24.40 -17.04
C ALA A 218 8.26 25.37 -16.82
N LYS A 219 7.04 25.01 -17.25
CA LYS A 219 5.82 25.78 -16.99
C LYS A 219 5.49 25.82 -15.49
N ALA A 220 5.65 24.71 -14.78
CA ALA A 220 5.48 24.64 -13.34
C ALA A 220 6.56 25.46 -12.61
N GLN A 221 7.83 25.38 -13.03
CA GLN A 221 8.91 26.22 -12.52
C GLN A 221 8.64 27.70 -12.76
N LYS A 222 8.11 28.07 -13.93
CA LYS A 222 7.70 29.45 -14.23
C LYS A 222 6.57 29.92 -13.32
N TRP A 223 5.61 29.05 -13.00
CA TRP A 223 4.54 29.36 -12.04
C TRP A 223 5.09 29.52 -10.62
N LEU A 224 6.01 28.65 -10.20
CA LEU A 224 6.68 28.69 -8.90
C LEU A 224 7.64 29.89 -8.74
N ALA A 225 8.26 30.36 -9.82
CA ALA A 225 9.16 31.51 -9.81
C ALA A 225 8.46 32.83 -9.47
N GLY A 226 7.12 32.85 -9.42
CA GLY A 226 6.32 34.00 -9.05
C GLY A 226 6.43 35.17 -10.04
N PRO A 227 5.67 36.26 -9.83
CA PRO A 227 5.84 37.47 -10.60
C PRO A 227 7.24 38.04 -10.35
N GLN A 228 8.00 38.27 -11.42
CA GLN A 228 9.32 38.92 -11.29
C GLN A 228 9.16 40.26 -10.56
N PRO A 229 10.06 40.60 -9.62
CA PRO A 229 9.99 41.87 -8.92
C PRO A 229 10.03 43.00 -9.97
N LYS A 230 9.08 43.94 -9.86
CA LYS A 230 9.04 45.10 -10.76
C LYS A 230 10.40 45.81 -10.69
N PRO A 231 10.97 46.23 -11.83
CA PRO A 231 12.26 46.93 -11.82
C PRO A 231 12.13 48.14 -10.90
N GLU A 232 13.05 48.22 -9.94
CA GLU A 232 13.10 49.28 -8.94
C GLU A 232 13.16 50.63 -9.69
N ARG A 233 12.08 51.42 -9.59
CA ARG A 233 12.09 52.80 -10.08
C ARG A 233 13.13 53.52 -9.24
N LYS A 234 14.35 53.65 -9.76
CA LYS A 234 15.38 54.51 -9.17
C LYS A 234 14.79 55.91 -9.12
N TYR A 235 14.35 56.33 -7.92
CA TYR A 235 14.04 57.73 -7.68
C TYR A 235 15.37 58.47 -7.86
N ALA A 236 15.50 59.21 -8.96
CA ALA A 236 16.58 60.14 -9.13
C ALA A 236 16.51 61.11 -7.94
N SER A 237 17.46 60.97 -7.00
CA SER A 237 17.65 61.92 -5.92
C SER A 237 18.04 63.25 -6.55
N ALA A 238 17.04 64.10 -6.81
CA ALA A 238 17.26 65.48 -7.19
C ALA A 238 17.97 66.15 -6.01
N SER A 239 19.29 66.32 -6.16
CA SER A 239 20.10 67.16 -5.29
C SER A 239 19.51 68.57 -5.32
N VAL A 240 18.86 68.97 -4.23
CA VAL A 240 18.45 70.35 -3.98
C VAL A 240 19.73 71.16 -3.84
N GLY A 241 20.15 71.78 -4.94
CA GLY A 241 21.24 72.72 -4.98
C GLY A 241 20.83 74.01 -4.28
N ALA A 242 21.49 74.29 -3.15
CA ALA A 242 21.47 75.56 -2.47
C ALA A 242 21.82 76.70 -3.45
N LYS A 243 20.96 77.73 -3.53
CA LYS A 243 21.33 79.04 -4.07
C LYS A 243 21.39 80.04 -2.91
N LYS A 244 22.57 80.63 -2.79
CA LYS A 244 22.91 81.83 -2.02
C LYS A 244 22.21 83.06 -2.59
#